data_AF-A0A7W6PKZ6-F1
#
_entry.id   AF-A0A7W6PKZ6-F1
#
_cell.length_a   1.000
_cell.length_b   1.000
_cell.length_c   1.000
_cell.angle_alpha   90.00
_cell.angle_beta   90.00
_cell.angle_gamma   90.00
#
_symmetry.space_group_name_H-M   'P 1'
#
loop_
_entity.id
_entity.type
_entity.pdbx_description
1 polymer ?
#
loop_
_entity_poly.entity_id
_entity_poly.type
_entity_poly.pdbx_seq_one_letter_code
_entity_poly.pdbx_strand_id
1 'polypeptide(L)'
;MRLVETQEFSIQANPMFENARVFAGSISLKCQPQTTFSPQMSVWTADAEQDVSPQDWLTNVVRDDDPLVERKAVAFAGMHGEMVKLKGRLEDWETTHARDWYRLRALLVAADGGTWYHATAMTSDADLAAIEADFERLLGSIQVKLDGTAASGARMAGDEQKDAVLSQVKKALDAAAVVQLERENALAKATGDARARAPVADVETRFEKAVAMLGLDDKRELLRQIVVPTVSLTEIDVADKNAIGLSRIGGGPDLPEGMDWPRDASGFHLNFLAQIELAELPERAEILPQAGLLAFFTGSDYSDWRVLFTPPGTALVAHALPDDAIDTTESALRMAEWDRDQDRFVANGVSVDGLSVDTDAQGRMTFKRDGRAVMVFASEYEISQSAQGLRLERSLSAPFDLSGSNRPTIDADAELDDLSDFALAIAERFQVGDGPQHQMFGICGIRGLSAIQQLAAEHASRQGWSDIATPDDWFILIKLASGGQAGFSFSDHGDYIFMAHRKDAAKGDFSRVYAFVESG
;
A
#
# COMPACT_ATOMS: atom_id res chain seq x y z
N MET A 1 35.00 -0.58 48.02
CA MET A 1 35.19 -0.68 46.56
C MET A 1 34.89 -2.11 46.13
N ARG A 2 34.39 -2.30 44.92
CA ARG A 2 34.06 -3.60 44.33
C ARG A 2 34.98 -3.86 43.12
N LEU A 3 35.65 -5.00 43.09
CA LEU A 3 36.44 -5.41 41.93
C LEU A 3 35.50 -5.77 40.77
N VAL A 4 35.74 -5.20 39.59
CA VAL A 4 35.05 -5.52 38.34
C VAL A 4 36.11 -5.76 37.28
N GLU A 5 35.98 -6.81 36.49
CA GLU A 5 37.05 -7.24 35.58
C GLU A 5 36.54 -7.65 34.20
N THR A 6 37.37 -7.38 33.21
CA THR A 6 37.32 -7.94 31.85
C THR A 6 38.41 -9.00 31.72
N GLN A 7 38.59 -9.55 30.51
CA GLN A 7 39.76 -10.36 30.21
C GLN A 7 41.04 -9.52 30.22
N GLU A 8 40.97 -8.27 29.74
CA GLU A 8 42.13 -7.39 29.53
C GLU A 8 42.57 -6.60 30.77
N PHE A 9 41.63 -6.22 31.64
CA PHE A 9 41.93 -5.40 32.81
C PHE A 9 40.90 -5.56 33.92
N SER A 10 41.18 -4.99 35.09
CA SER A 10 40.21 -4.85 36.18
C SER A 10 40.24 -3.43 36.77
N ILE A 11 39.14 -3.05 37.41
CA ILE A 11 39.00 -1.76 38.10
C ILE A 11 38.33 -1.94 39.47
N GLN A 12 38.49 -0.94 40.33
CA GLN A 12 37.78 -0.84 41.61
C GLN A 12 36.60 0.13 41.48
N ALA A 13 35.40 -0.41 41.32
CA ALA A 13 34.16 0.34 41.22
C ALA A 13 33.71 0.88 42.59
N ASN A 14 33.22 2.11 42.62
CA ASN A 14 32.61 2.71 43.79
C ASN A 14 31.25 2.05 44.08
N PRO A 15 30.94 1.64 45.32
CA PRO A 15 29.66 1.04 45.67
C PRO A 15 28.43 1.89 45.29
N MET A 16 28.58 3.20 45.08
CA MET A 16 27.49 4.05 44.54
C MET A 16 27.01 3.63 43.15
N PHE A 17 27.83 2.90 42.38
CA PHE A 17 27.44 2.29 41.12
C PHE A 17 27.03 0.84 41.37
N GLU A 18 25.80 0.66 41.85
CA GLU A 18 25.24 -0.64 42.20
C GLU A 18 25.20 -1.61 41.02
N ASN A 19 25.09 -1.08 39.79
CA ASN A 19 25.03 -1.85 38.56
C ASN A 19 26.34 -1.72 37.77
N ALA A 20 27.18 -2.76 37.83
CA ALA A 20 28.36 -2.91 37.00
C ALA A 20 28.10 -3.97 35.92
N ARG A 21 28.24 -3.59 34.65
CA ARG A 21 28.09 -4.47 33.49
C ARG A 21 29.42 -4.62 32.77
N VAL A 22 29.74 -5.85 32.38
CA VAL A 22 30.87 -6.17 31.52
C VAL A 22 30.31 -6.67 30.19
N PHE A 23 30.69 -6.04 29.09
CA PHE A 23 30.23 -6.42 27.76
C PHE A 23 31.27 -6.06 26.71
N ALA A 24 31.65 -7.03 25.85
CA ALA A 24 32.61 -6.85 24.77
C ALA A 24 33.90 -6.11 25.19
N GLY A 25 34.54 -6.56 26.28
CA GLY A 25 35.78 -5.93 26.79
C GLY A 25 35.61 -4.58 27.48
N SER A 26 34.38 -4.04 27.58
CA SER A 26 34.09 -2.80 28.29
C SER A 26 33.47 -3.03 29.67
N ILE A 27 33.74 -2.14 30.61
CA ILE A 27 33.08 -2.05 31.91
C ILE A 27 32.21 -0.79 31.92
N SER A 28 30.92 -0.92 32.21
CA SER A 28 29.99 0.19 32.42
C SER A 28 29.43 0.17 33.84
N LEU A 29 29.48 1.31 34.52
CA LEU A 29 29.06 1.52 35.90
C LEU A 29 27.89 2.49 35.95
N LYS A 30 26.78 2.10 36.59
CA LYS A 30 25.55 2.88 36.67
C LYS A 30 24.94 2.83 38.08
N CYS A 31 24.35 3.95 38.49
CA CYS A 31 23.56 4.03 39.72
C CYS A 31 22.21 3.30 39.58
N GLN A 32 21.60 2.97 40.73
CA GLN A 32 20.24 2.44 40.82
C GLN A 32 19.45 3.26 41.88
N PRO A 33 18.20 3.68 41.58
CA PRO A 33 17.55 3.62 40.28
C PRO A 33 18.27 4.53 39.26
N GLN A 34 18.28 4.11 37.99
CA GLN A 34 18.87 4.91 36.92
C GLN A 34 17.85 5.94 36.43
N THR A 35 18.23 7.21 36.45
CA THR A 35 17.48 8.34 35.86
C THR A 35 18.28 8.98 34.72
N THR A 36 17.65 9.84 33.92
CA THR A 36 18.32 10.61 32.85
C THR A 36 19.55 11.38 33.36
N PHE A 37 19.49 11.89 34.60
CA PHE A 37 20.56 12.68 35.23
C PHE A 37 21.47 11.89 36.18
N SER A 38 21.33 10.56 36.22
CA SER A 38 22.16 9.74 37.09
C SER A 38 23.61 9.67 36.57
N PRO A 39 24.62 9.80 37.44
CA PRO A 39 25.99 9.60 37.03
C PRO A 39 26.24 8.21 36.44
N GLN A 40 27.15 8.15 35.47
CA GLN A 40 27.62 6.89 34.89
C GLN A 40 29.09 6.98 34.53
N MET A 41 29.79 5.84 34.57
CA MET A 41 31.17 5.73 34.13
C MET A 41 31.34 4.54 33.21
N SER A 42 32.30 4.62 32.28
CA SER A 42 32.70 3.47 31.48
C SER A 42 34.21 3.44 31.26
N VAL A 43 34.76 2.24 31.12
CA VAL A 43 36.17 1.99 30.80
C VAL A 43 36.24 0.90 29.75
N TRP A 44 37.06 1.10 28.72
CA TRP A 44 37.32 0.11 27.69
C TRP A 44 38.71 0.33 27.10
N THR A 45 39.17 -0.64 26.30
CA THR A 45 40.48 -0.62 25.64
C THR A 45 40.31 -0.60 24.13
N ALA A 46 41.33 -0.11 23.43
CA ALA A 46 41.45 -0.18 21.98
C ALA A 46 42.92 -0.41 21.59
N ASP A 47 43.16 -0.94 20.39
CA ASP A 47 44.49 -0.89 19.78
C ASP A 47 44.89 0.58 19.53
N ALA A 48 46.19 0.86 19.61
CA ALA A 48 46.69 2.18 19.24
C ALA A 48 46.37 2.49 17.75
N GLU A 49 45.84 3.68 17.48
CA GLU A 49 45.57 4.08 16.10
C GLU A 49 46.87 4.33 15.32
N GLN A 50 46.88 3.88 14.06
CA GLN A 50 48.01 4.14 13.16
C GLN A 50 48.00 5.61 12.72
N ASP A 51 49.19 6.21 12.66
CA ASP A 51 49.42 7.55 12.11
C ASP A 51 48.72 8.73 12.83
N VAL A 52 48.16 8.51 14.02
CA VAL A 52 47.54 9.55 14.85
C VAL A 52 48.11 9.53 16.27
N SER A 53 48.53 10.69 16.78
CA SER A 53 48.98 10.77 18.17
C SER A 53 47.76 10.67 19.12
N PRO A 54 47.91 10.12 20.34
CA PRO A 54 46.82 10.08 21.32
C PRO A 54 46.19 11.46 21.59
N GLN A 55 47.01 12.52 21.53
CA GLN A 55 46.55 13.89 21.73
C GLN A 55 45.69 14.40 20.56
N ASP A 56 46.09 14.10 19.33
CA ASP A 56 45.33 14.48 18.14
C ASP A 56 44.04 13.68 18.04
N TRP A 57 44.09 12.38 18.38
CA TRP A 57 42.92 11.53 18.45
C TRP A 57 41.87 12.08 19.42
N LEU A 58 42.29 12.39 20.65
CA LEU A 58 41.39 12.91 21.67
C LEU A 58 40.80 14.26 21.24
N THR A 59 41.60 15.10 20.57
CA THR A 59 41.13 16.38 19.98
C THR A 59 40.05 16.15 18.93
N ASN A 60 40.24 15.17 18.03
CA ASN A 60 39.29 14.88 16.97
C ASN A 60 37.96 14.36 17.53
N VAL A 61 38.00 13.47 18.52
CA VAL A 61 36.78 12.87 19.11
C VAL A 61 35.95 13.89 19.90
N VAL A 62 36.57 14.90 20.51
CA VAL A 62 35.84 15.92 21.28
C VAL A 62 35.50 17.17 20.49
N ARG A 63 35.88 17.25 19.20
CA ARG A 63 35.66 18.43 18.36
C ARG A 63 34.18 18.77 18.22
N ASP A 64 33.36 17.74 18.04
CA ASP A 64 31.92 17.86 17.78
C ASP A 64 31.08 17.56 19.05
N ASP A 65 31.74 17.45 20.21
CA ASP A 65 31.13 17.26 21.54
C ASP A 65 30.76 18.62 22.20
N ASP A 66 30.31 18.57 23.45
CA ASP A 66 30.05 19.74 24.29
C ASP A 66 31.31 20.64 24.47
N PRO A 67 31.15 21.96 24.71
CA PRO A 67 32.27 22.88 24.93
C PRO A 67 33.35 22.40 25.93
N LEU A 68 34.61 22.44 25.50
CA LEU A 68 35.77 22.10 26.32
C LEU A 68 35.98 23.12 27.45
N VAL A 69 36.00 22.63 28.69
CA VAL A 69 36.23 23.42 29.91
C VAL A 69 37.67 23.25 30.41
N GLU A 70 38.20 22.03 30.36
CA GLU A 70 39.52 21.72 30.89
C GLU A 70 40.17 20.59 30.07
N ARG A 71 41.49 20.68 29.88
CA ARG A 71 42.35 19.63 29.33
C ARG A 71 43.63 19.57 30.14
N LYS A 72 43.99 18.39 30.65
CA LYS A 72 45.20 18.21 31.46
C LYS A 72 45.91 16.90 31.14
N ALA A 73 47.23 16.93 31.18
CA ALA A 73 48.06 15.73 31.15
C ALA A 73 47.91 14.97 32.47
N VAL A 74 47.79 13.65 32.40
CA VAL A 74 47.57 12.77 33.54
C VAL A 74 48.47 11.54 33.50
N ALA A 75 48.73 10.96 34.66
CA ALA A 75 49.42 9.69 34.80
C ALA A 75 48.72 8.83 35.85
N PHE A 76 48.21 7.67 35.45
CA PHE A 76 47.47 6.75 36.32
C PHE A 76 47.87 5.31 36.02
N ALA A 77 47.95 4.46 37.06
CA ALA A 77 48.27 3.04 36.91
C ALA A 77 49.54 2.75 36.07
N GLY A 78 50.53 3.64 36.11
CA GLY A 78 51.76 3.52 35.30
C GLY A 78 51.63 3.92 33.83
N MET A 79 50.47 4.43 33.41
CA MET A 79 50.16 4.87 32.05
C MET A 79 50.09 6.40 31.99
N HIS A 80 50.54 6.97 30.87
CA HIS A 80 50.49 8.41 30.60
C HIS A 80 49.39 8.74 29.61
N GLY A 81 48.81 9.93 29.71
CA GLY A 81 47.81 10.36 28.74
C GLY A 81 47.18 11.69 29.10
N GLU A 82 45.93 11.90 28.66
CA GLU A 82 45.21 13.15 28.85
C GLU A 82 43.78 12.92 29.34
N MET A 83 43.31 13.87 30.14
CA MET A 83 41.92 13.95 30.57
C MET A 83 41.34 15.30 30.16
N VAL A 84 40.10 15.26 29.67
CA VAL A 84 39.32 16.44 29.28
C VAL A 84 37.99 16.47 30.01
N LYS A 85 37.51 17.69 30.25
CA LYS A 85 36.20 18.00 30.85
C LYS A 85 35.42 18.87 29.87
N LEU A 86 34.23 18.43 29.53
CA LEU A 86 33.33 19.08 28.60
C LEU A 86 32.05 19.46 29.35
N LYS A 87 31.48 20.65 29.06
CA LYS A 87 30.25 21.13 29.69
C LYS A 87 29.18 21.37 28.63
N GLY A 88 28.12 20.59 28.72
CA GLY A 88 26.94 20.67 27.88
C GLY A 88 25.66 20.87 28.67
N ARG A 89 24.56 20.51 28.03
CA ARG A 89 23.22 20.54 28.61
C ARG A 89 22.49 19.25 28.22
N LEU A 90 21.93 18.56 29.22
CA LEU A 90 21.13 17.36 29.00
C LEU A 90 19.67 17.67 29.32
N GLU A 91 18.77 17.25 28.43
CA GLU A 91 17.32 17.35 28.60
C GLU A 91 16.72 15.96 28.78
N ASP A 92 15.79 15.86 29.72
CA ASP A 92 15.01 14.66 29.95
C ASP A 92 13.78 14.65 29.05
N TRP A 93 13.72 13.74 28.09
CA TRP A 93 12.69 13.71 27.05
C TRP A 93 11.29 13.41 27.59
N GLU A 94 11.17 12.77 28.76
CA GLU A 94 9.88 12.52 29.41
C GLU A 94 9.35 13.74 30.15
N THR A 95 10.25 14.50 30.80
CA THR A 95 9.88 15.63 31.67
C THR A 95 10.17 17.00 31.05
N THR A 96 10.84 17.05 29.91
CA THR A 96 11.39 18.25 29.21
C THR A 96 12.30 19.12 30.09
N HIS A 97 12.75 18.58 31.23
CA HIS A 97 13.59 19.31 32.15
C HIS A 97 15.04 19.26 31.67
N ALA A 98 15.75 20.38 31.67
CA ALA A 98 17.14 20.44 31.23
C ALA A 98 18.08 20.95 32.32
N ARG A 99 19.28 20.35 32.41
CA ARG A 99 20.31 20.70 33.41
C ARG A 99 21.70 20.76 32.79
N ASP A 100 22.60 21.49 33.45
CA ASP A 100 24.02 21.45 33.16
C ASP A 100 24.54 20.01 33.31
N TRP A 101 25.26 19.57 32.28
CA TRP A 101 25.73 18.19 32.18
C TRP A 101 27.19 18.16 31.77
N TYR A 102 27.98 17.35 32.45
CA TYR A 102 29.41 17.26 32.25
C TYR A 102 29.80 15.90 31.72
N ARG A 103 30.76 15.91 30.79
CA ARG A 103 31.42 14.71 30.28
C ARG A 103 32.91 14.79 30.56
N LEU A 104 33.41 13.85 31.34
CA LEU A 104 34.84 13.61 31.51
C LEU A 104 35.26 12.53 30.52
N ARG A 105 36.38 12.73 29.83
CA ARG A 105 37.01 11.68 29.01
C ARG A 105 38.48 11.59 29.37
N ALA A 106 38.98 10.37 29.55
CA ALA A 106 40.39 10.10 29.72
C ALA A 106 40.88 9.11 28.66
N LEU A 107 42.07 9.38 28.13
CA LEU A 107 42.80 8.48 27.25
C LEU A 107 44.16 8.22 27.90
N LEU A 108 44.44 6.98 28.27
CA LEU A 108 45.72 6.55 28.85
C LEU A 108 46.40 5.56 27.90
N VAL A 109 47.71 5.67 27.75
CA VAL A 109 48.50 4.84 26.83
C VAL A 109 49.32 3.85 27.66
N ALA A 110 49.19 2.56 27.35
CA ALA A 110 50.00 1.51 27.96
C ALA A 110 51.50 1.72 27.73
N ALA A 111 52.34 1.17 28.59
CA ALA A 111 53.80 1.37 28.51
C ALA A 111 54.43 0.84 27.21
N ASP A 112 53.81 -0.17 26.59
CA ASP A 112 54.21 -0.72 25.29
C ASP A 112 53.76 0.15 24.10
N GLY A 113 52.94 1.17 24.35
CA GLY A 113 52.33 2.05 23.35
C GLY A 113 51.26 1.38 22.49
N GLY A 114 51.02 0.08 22.64
CA GLY A 114 50.20 -0.73 21.74
C GLY A 114 48.72 -0.78 22.10
N THR A 115 48.37 -0.49 23.36
CA THR A 115 46.97 -0.45 23.83
C THR A 115 46.64 0.89 24.46
N TRP A 116 45.50 1.45 24.07
CA TRP A 116 44.93 2.65 24.65
C TRP A 116 43.75 2.29 25.56
N TYR A 117 43.70 2.94 26.73
CA TYR A 117 42.64 2.82 27.71
C TYR A 117 41.79 4.07 27.68
N HIS A 118 40.53 3.89 27.31
CA HIS A 118 39.54 4.94 27.27
C HIS A 118 38.66 4.85 28.50
N ALA A 119 38.32 6.00 29.05
CA ALA A 119 37.32 6.07 30.08
C ALA A 119 36.46 7.31 29.92
N THR A 120 35.19 7.20 30.32
CA THR A 120 34.29 8.34 30.40
C THR A 120 33.54 8.37 31.70
N ALA A 121 33.21 9.57 32.17
CA ALA A 121 32.21 9.79 33.20
C ALA A 121 31.23 10.85 32.73
N MET A 122 29.95 10.68 33.05
CA MET A 122 28.89 11.65 32.76
C MET A 122 28.17 11.96 34.06
N THR A 123 27.92 13.25 34.32
CA THR A 123 27.37 13.70 35.61
C THR A 123 26.71 15.07 35.53
N SER A 124 25.83 15.33 36.49
CA SER A 124 25.26 16.66 36.72
C SER A 124 26.28 17.60 37.38
N ASP A 125 26.01 18.91 37.33
CA ASP A 125 26.80 19.93 38.05
C ASP A 125 26.87 19.66 39.56
N ALA A 126 25.77 19.18 40.16
CA ALA A 126 25.68 18.93 41.60
C ALA A 126 26.63 17.83 42.08
N ASP A 127 26.87 16.81 41.24
CA ASP A 127 27.68 15.65 41.58
C ASP A 127 29.11 15.73 40.99
N LEU A 128 29.40 16.76 40.17
CA LEU A 128 30.63 16.86 39.37
C LEU A 128 31.90 16.66 40.20
N ALA A 129 32.04 17.37 41.32
CA ALA A 129 33.25 17.28 42.14
C ALA A 129 33.47 15.88 42.72
N ALA A 130 32.39 15.20 43.13
CA ALA A 130 32.47 13.84 43.67
C ALA A 130 32.77 12.81 42.57
N ILE A 131 32.12 12.95 41.41
CA ILE A 131 32.29 12.05 40.27
C ILE A 131 33.68 12.22 39.64
N GLU A 132 34.21 13.44 39.54
CA GLU A 132 35.57 13.68 39.05
C GLU A 132 36.62 13.04 39.96
N ALA A 133 36.50 13.22 41.28
CA ALA A 133 37.39 12.57 42.24
C ALA A 133 37.31 11.04 42.16
N ASP A 134 36.10 10.49 42.00
CA ASP A 134 35.93 9.04 41.86
C ASP A 134 36.43 8.52 40.50
N PHE A 135 36.32 9.31 39.44
CA PHE A 135 36.82 8.98 38.10
C PHE A 135 38.35 8.88 38.09
N GLU A 136 39.05 9.86 38.67
CA GLU A 136 40.51 9.80 38.82
C GLU A 136 40.95 8.62 39.69
N ARG A 137 40.23 8.35 40.79
CA ARG A 137 40.47 7.18 41.64
C ARG A 137 40.28 5.87 40.87
N LEU A 138 39.23 5.79 40.04
CA LEU A 138 38.93 4.63 39.23
C LEU A 138 40.02 4.40 38.18
N LEU A 139 40.49 5.45 37.49
CA LEU A 139 41.62 5.38 36.57
C LEU A 139 42.90 4.89 37.27
N GLY A 140 43.18 5.38 38.48
CA GLY A 140 44.29 4.91 39.30
C GLY A 140 44.17 3.46 39.77
N SER A 141 42.98 2.85 39.67
CA SER A 141 42.72 1.47 40.10
C SER A 141 42.81 0.45 38.96
N ILE A 142 43.06 0.89 37.73
CA ILE A 142 43.19 -0.01 36.58
C ILE A 142 44.35 -0.97 36.83
N GLN A 143 44.07 -2.28 36.72
CA GLN A 143 45.09 -3.32 36.70
C GLN A 143 45.03 -4.04 35.36
N VAL A 144 46.12 -3.93 34.59
CA VAL A 144 46.29 -4.61 33.30
C VAL A 144 46.47 -6.12 33.53
N LYS A 145 45.71 -6.95 32.81
CA LYS A 145 45.74 -8.42 32.88
C LYS A 145 46.34 -9.04 31.61
N LEU A 146 46.12 -8.42 30.46
CA LEU A 146 46.67 -8.82 29.16
C LEU A 146 47.30 -7.61 28.47
N ASP A 147 48.37 -7.83 27.71
CA ASP A 147 49.07 -6.81 26.92
C ASP A 147 49.24 -7.25 25.44
N GLY A 148 49.63 -6.29 24.59
CA GLY A 148 49.91 -6.48 23.17
C GLY A 148 48.94 -7.41 22.43
N THR A 149 49.49 -8.45 21.80
CA THR A 149 48.73 -9.39 20.95
C THR A 149 47.64 -10.17 21.68
N ALA A 150 47.83 -10.48 22.97
CA ALA A 150 46.82 -11.21 23.74
C ALA A 150 45.61 -10.34 24.09
N ALA A 151 45.84 -9.05 24.36
CA ALA A 151 44.77 -8.08 24.54
C ALA A 151 43.99 -7.84 23.25
N SER A 152 44.69 -7.70 22.11
CA SER A 152 44.05 -7.55 20.79
C SER A 152 43.17 -8.76 20.42
N GLY A 153 43.64 -9.99 20.69
CA GLY A 153 42.82 -11.19 20.48
C GLY A 153 41.54 -11.25 21.33
N ALA A 154 41.60 -10.81 22.59
CA ALA A 154 40.43 -10.72 23.47
C ALA A 154 39.43 -9.65 23.00
N ARG A 155 39.92 -8.51 22.49
CA ARG A 155 39.08 -7.45 21.88
C ARG A 155 38.36 -7.95 20.65
N MET A 156 39.06 -8.62 19.72
CA MET A 156 38.45 -9.18 18.52
C MET A 156 37.29 -10.12 18.84
N ALA A 157 37.44 -11.01 19.83
CA ALA A 157 36.36 -11.88 20.28
C ALA A 157 35.19 -11.09 20.91
N GLY A 158 35.49 -10.00 21.62
CA GLY A 158 34.48 -9.08 22.16
C GLY A 158 33.72 -8.32 21.08
N ASP A 159 34.40 -7.84 20.04
CA ASP A 159 33.81 -7.17 18.90
C ASP A 159 32.93 -8.13 18.09
N GLU A 160 33.37 -9.36 17.85
CA GLU A 160 32.53 -10.42 17.25
C GLU A 160 31.25 -10.67 18.06
N GLN A 161 31.34 -10.70 19.39
CA GLN A 161 30.18 -10.83 20.26
C GLN A 161 29.25 -9.62 20.16
N LYS A 162 29.80 -8.40 20.13
CA LYS A 162 29.04 -7.16 20.00
C LYS A 162 28.32 -7.10 18.66
N ASP A 163 29.00 -7.44 17.57
CA ASP A 163 28.44 -7.49 16.23
C ASP A 163 27.33 -8.54 16.13
N ALA A 164 27.51 -9.71 16.76
CA ALA A 164 26.48 -10.74 16.83
C ALA A 164 25.21 -10.25 17.56
N VAL A 165 25.38 -9.57 18.70
CA VAL A 165 24.24 -9.00 19.47
C VAL A 165 23.57 -7.87 18.69
N LEU A 166 24.34 -6.95 18.10
CA LEU A 166 23.78 -5.85 17.31
C LEU A 166 23.01 -6.36 16.08
N SER A 167 23.55 -7.38 15.41
CA SER A 167 22.88 -8.08 14.31
C SER A 167 21.57 -8.71 14.77
N GLN A 168 21.57 -9.38 15.93
CA GLN A 168 20.36 -9.97 16.50
C GLN A 168 19.30 -8.90 16.86
N VAL A 169 19.70 -7.78 17.45
CA VAL A 169 18.80 -6.67 17.78
C VAL A 169 18.23 -6.04 16.52
N LYS A 170 19.07 -5.78 15.51
CA LYS A 170 18.62 -5.26 14.22
C LYS A 170 17.57 -6.17 13.59
N LYS A 171 17.85 -7.48 13.53
CA LYS A 171 16.90 -8.48 13.01
C LYS A 171 15.58 -8.49 13.79
N ALA A 172 15.63 -8.34 15.11
CA ALA A 172 14.43 -8.27 15.94
C ALA A 172 13.61 -6.99 15.68
N LEU A 173 14.28 -5.85 15.49
CA LEU A 173 13.63 -4.59 15.13
C LEU A 173 12.98 -4.64 13.75
N ASP A 174 13.70 -5.18 12.75
CA ASP A 174 13.17 -5.35 11.38
C ASP A 174 11.92 -6.27 11.40
N ALA A 175 11.98 -7.38 12.14
CA ALA A 175 10.84 -8.27 12.30
C ALA A 175 9.65 -7.60 13.01
N ALA A 176 9.92 -6.81 14.05
CA ALA A 176 8.88 -6.06 14.75
C ALA A 176 8.21 -5.00 13.87
N ALA A 177 8.99 -4.33 13.00
CA ALA A 177 8.47 -3.34 12.07
C ALA A 177 7.51 -3.97 11.04
N VAL A 178 7.84 -5.16 10.51
CA VAL A 178 6.96 -5.92 9.60
C VAL A 178 5.64 -6.27 10.30
N VAL A 179 5.70 -6.83 11.52
CA VAL A 179 4.50 -7.20 12.29
C VAL A 179 3.63 -5.97 12.60
N GLN A 180 4.25 -4.83 12.91
CA GLN A 180 3.52 -3.59 13.17
C GLN A 180 2.78 -3.10 11.91
N LEU A 181 3.47 -3.11 10.76
CA LEU A 181 2.86 -2.73 9.48
C LEU A 181 1.70 -3.66 9.10
N GLU A 182 1.87 -4.98 9.26
CA GLU A 182 0.81 -5.97 9.03
C GLU A 182 -0.42 -5.70 9.92
N ARG A 183 -0.19 -5.36 11.19
CA ARG A 183 -1.27 -5.04 12.13
C ARG A 183 -2.00 -3.74 11.76
N GLU A 184 -1.26 -2.71 11.37
CA GLU A 184 -1.83 -1.44 10.91
C GLU A 184 -2.67 -1.64 9.64
N ASN A 185 -2.16 -2.40 8.67
CA ASN A 185 -2.89 -2.77 7.45
C ASN A 185 -4.15 -3.58 7.77
N ALA A 186 -4.07 -4.55 8.69
CA ALA A 186 -5.22 -5.35 9.11
C ALA A 186 -6.28 -4.50 9.82
N LEU A 187 -5.88 -3.53 10.65
CA LEU A 187 -6.80 -2.60 11.31
C LEU A 187 -7.46 -1.65 10.31
N ALA A 188 -6.69 -1.11 9.36
CA ALA A 188 -7.21 -0.26 8.29
C ALA A 188 -8.23 -1.03 7.43
N LYS A 189 -7.92 -2.26 7.03
CA LYS A 189 -8.84 -3.14 6.31
C LYS A 189 -10.12 -3.40 7.11
N ALA A 190 -10.00 -3.82 8.37
CA ALA A 190 -11.18 -4.08 9.21
C ALA A 190 -12.06 -2.83 9.41
N THR A 191 -11.45 -1.65 9.48
CA THR A 191 -12.17 -0.36 9.57
C THR A 191 -12.90 -0.04 8.26
N GLY A 192 -12.23 -0.24 7.12
CA GLY A 192 -12.82 -0.08 5.79
C GLY A 192 -14.01 -1.03 5.57
N ASP A 193 -13.84 -2.31 5.89
CA ASP A 193 -14.90 -3.33 5.79
C ASP A 193 -16.11 -2.96 6.67
N ALA A 194 -15.88 -2.46 7.89
CA ALA A 194 -16.93 -1.99 8.77
C ALA A 194 -17.69 -0.78 8.19
N ARG A 195 -17.00 0.16 7.53
CA ARG A 195 -17.62 1.31 6.85
C ARG A 195 -18.42 0.88 5.63
N ALA A 196 -17.93 -0.07 4.84
CA ALA A 196 -18.65 -0.63 3.68
C ALA A 196 -19.96 -1.32 4.08
N ARG A 197 -20.02 -1.91 5.28
CA ARG A 197 -21.23 -2.55 5.85
C ARG A 197 -22.11 -1.63 6.69
N ALA A 198 -21.67 -0.42 6.98
CA ALA A 198 -22.43 0.49 7.81
C ALA A 198 -23.78 0.85 7.16
N PRO A 199 -24.86 1.07 7.94
CA PRO A 199 -26.10 1.59 7.40
C PRO A 199 -25.86 2.92 6.68
N VAL A 200 -26.40 3.05 5.47
CA VAL A 200 -26.29 4.27 4.68
C VAL A 200 -27.56 5.09 4.91
N ALA A 201 -27.41 6.40 5.08
CA ALA A 201 -28.56 7.30 5.18
C ALA A 201 -29.35 7.30 3.87
N ASP A 202 -30.63 7.65 3.92
CA ASP A 202 -31.46 7.74 2.73
C ASP A 202 -30.96 8.83 1.75
N VAL A 203 -31.36 8.69 0.49
CA VAL A 203 -30.94 9.55 -0.62
C VAL A 203 -31.23 11.03 -0.34
N GLU A 204 -32.39 11.34 0.25
CA GLU A 204 -32.80 12.71 0.56
C GLU A 204 -31.85 13.33 1.58
N THR A 205 -31.62 12.64 2.70
CA THR A 205 -30.71 13.10 3.76
C THR A 205 -29.30 13.36 3.23
N ARG A 206 -28.80 12.52 2.31
CA ARG A 206 -27.46 12.66 1.72
C ARG A 206 -27.39 13.83 0.73
N PHE A 207 -28.43 14.00 -0.08
CA PHE A 207 -28.57 15.13 -1.00
C PHE A 207 -28.61 16.47 -0.24
N GLU A 208 -29.46 16.59 0.79
CA GLU A 208 -29.54 17.81 1.61
C GLU A 208 -28.20 18.16 2.26
N LYS A 209 -27.43 17.16 2.70
CA LYS A 209 -26.07 17.38 3.23
C LYS A 209 -25.09 17.86 2.18
N ALA A 210 -25.21 17.43 0.93
CA ALA A 210 -24.35 17.90 -0.16
C ALA A 210 -24.67 19.37 -0.49
N VAL A 211 -25.96 19.71 -0.57
CA VAL A 211 -26.44 21.09 -0.81
C VAL A 211 -25.98 22.03 0.32
N ALA A 212 -26.22 21.64 1.58
CA ALA A 212 -25.87 22.44 2.75
C ALA A 212 -24.35 22.63 2.91
N MET A 213 -23.53 21.64 2.52
CA MET A 213 -22.07 21.74 2.58
C MET A 213 -21.53 22.89 1.72
N LEU A 214 -22.18 23.16 0.59
CA LEU A 214 -21.79 24.22 -0.34
C LEU A 214 -22.56 25.53 -0.11
N GLY A 215 -23.52 25.55 0.83
CA GLY A 215 -24.36 26.71 1.10
C GLY A 215 -25.29 27.07 -0.08
N LEU A 216 -25.76 26.06 -0.82
CA LEU A 216 -26.61 26.21 -2.02
C LEU A 216 -28.10 25.94 -1.72
N ASP A 217 -28.53 26.14 -0.48
CA ASP A 217 -29.90 25.84 -0.01
C ASP A 217 -30.98 26.57 -0.83
N ASP A 218 -30.68 27.78 -1.31
CA ASP A 218 -31.55 28.60 -2.16
C ASP A 218 -31.73 28.02 -3.58
N LYS A 219 -30.78 27.19 -4.03
CA LYS A 219 -30.80 26.52 -5.35
C LYS A 219 -31.24 25.05 -5.28
N ARG A 220 -31.70 24.56 -4.12
CA ARG A 220 -32.05 23.15 -3.88
C ARG A 220 -32.96 22.53 -4.95
N GLU A 221 -34.06 23.20 -5.29
CA GLU A 221 -35.05 22.67 -6.26
C GLU A 221 -34.48 22.56 -7.67
N LEU A 222 -33.55 23.44 -8.03
CA LEU A 222 -32.83 23.39 -9.30
C LEU A 222 -31.84 22.22 -9.29
N LEU A 223 -31.03 22.10 -8.23
CA LEU A 223 -30.07 21.02 -8.04
C LEU A 223 -30.74 19.64 -8.04
N ARG A 224 -31.98 19.55 -7.53
CA ARG A 224 -32.78 18.32 -7.58
C ARG A 224 -33.12 17.89 -9.02
N GLN A 225 -33.30 18.83 -9.94
CA GLN A 225 -33.71 18.53 -11.32
C GLN A 225 -32.57 18.04 -12.20
N ILE A 226 -31.32 18.26 -11.78
CA ILE A 226 -30.11 17.92 -12.55
C ILE A 226 -29.41 16.66 -12.06
N VAL A 227 -29.65 16.22 -10.81
CA VAL A 227 -29.10 14.95 -10.31
C VAL A 227 -29.80 13.77 -10.98
N VAL A 228 -29.01 12.73 -11.28
CA VAL A 228 -29.46 11.51 -11.95
C VAL A 228 -29.38 10.34 -10.98
N PRO A 229 -30.45 9.54 -10.82
CA PRO A 229 -30.42 8.31 -10.05
C PRO A 229 -29.36 7.33 -10.56
N THR A 230 -28.65 6.70 -9.63
CA THR A 230 -27.63 5.69 -9.89
C THR A 230 -27.65 4.63 -8.79
N VAL A 231 -26.98 3.52 -9.02
CA VAL A 231 -26.79 2.46 -8.03
C VAL A 231 -25.29 2.33 -7.78
N SER A 232 -24.85 2.62 -6.56
CA SER A 232 -23.47 2.34 -6.15
C SER A 232 -23.31 0.85 -5.91
N LEU A 233 -22.21 0.26 -6.41
CA LEU A 233 -21.83 -1.12 -6.13
C LEU A 233 -20.55 -1.09 -5.27
N THR A 234 -20.66 -1.54 -4.03
CA THR A 234 -19.55 -1.53 -3.07
C THR A 234 -19.12 -2.94 -2.74
N GLU A 235 -17.83 -3.22 -2.83
CA GLU A 235 -17.26 -4.49 -2.38
C GLU A 235 -17.43 -4.65 -0.86
N ILE A 236 -17.93 -5.81 -0.41
CA ILE A 236 -18.21 -6.05 1.02
C ILE A 236 -17.50 -7.26 1.62
N ASP A 237 -17.49 -8.38 0.90
CA ASP A 237 -17.09 -9.68 1.40
C ASP A 237 -16.54 -10.51 0.26
N VAL A 238 -15.62 -11.42 0.57
CA VAL A 238 -15.23 -12.46 -0.40
C VAL A 238 -16.49 -13.25 -0.75
N ALA A 239 -16.82 -13.30 -2.03
CA ALA A 239 -17.99 -14.01 -2.52
C ALA A 239 -17.90 -15.50 -2.17
N ASP A 240 -19.01 -16.08 -1.71
CA ASP A 240 -19.09 -17.52 -1.48
C ASP A 240 -18.94 -18.24 -2.83
N LYS A 241 -17.89 -19.06 -2.94
CA LYS A 241 -17.59 -19.85 -4.15
C LYS A 241 -18.70 -20.84 -4.51
N ASN A 242 -19.62 -21.15 -3.59
CA ASN A 242 -20.75 -22.03 -3.82
C ASN A 242 -22.04 -21.29 -4.20
N ALA A 243 -22.07 -19.97 -4.05
CA ALA A 243 -23.26 -19.18 -4.34
C ALA A 243 -23.29 -18.80 -5.83
N ILE A 244 -24.30 -19.32 -6.54
CA ILE A 244 -24.48 -19.12 -7.98
C ILE A 244 -25.51 -18.01 -8.20
N GLY A 245 -25.24 -17.13 -9.16
CA GLY A 245 -26.16 -16.09 -9.63
C GLY A 245 -26.24 -14.86 -8.73
N LEU A 246 -25.28 -14.63 -7.84
CA LEU A 246 -25.23 -13.43 -6.99
C LEU A 246 -24.43 -12.30 -7.64
N SER A 247 -24.71 -11.05 -7.29
CA SER A 247 -23.89 -9.92 -7.76
C SER A 247 -22.49 -9.95 -7.16
N ARG A 248 -21.47 -9.95 -8.03
CA ARG A 248 -20.06 -9.96 -7.62
C ARG A 248 -19.14 -9.35 -8.67
N ILE A 249 -17.96 -8.95 -8.23
CA ILE A 249 -16.86 -8.46 -9.06
C ILE A 249 -15.65 -9.39 -8.90
N GLY A 250 -14.94 -9.68 -9.99
CA GLY A 250 -13.78 -10.56 -10.02
C GLY A 250 -14.09 -12.07 -9.90
N GLY A 251 -13.05 -12.90 -9.97
CA GLY A 251 -13.17 -14.36 -9.99
C GLY A 251 -13.58 -14.92 -11.35
N GLY A 252 -14.49 -15.91 -11.35
CA GLY A 252 -15.06 -16.49 -12.57
C GLY A 252 -16.58 -16.31 -12.66
N PRO A 253 -17.17 -16.41 -13.87
CA PRO A 253 -18.57 -16.16 -14.13
C PRO A 253 -19.45 -17.35 -13.74
N ASP A 254 -20.71 -17.05 -13.44
CA ASP A 254 -21.79 -18.03 -13.55
C ASP A 254 -22.40 -17.95 -14.95
N LEU A 255 -22.36 -19.06 -15.69
CA LEU A 255 -22.85 -19.14 -17.07
C LEU A 255 -24.01 -20.14 -17.17
N PRO A 256 -24.90 -20.00 -18.16
CA PRO A 256 -25.91 -21.01 -18.45
C PRO A 256 -25.31 -22.40 -18.62
N GLU A 257 -26.00 -23.43 -18.13
CA GLU A 257 -25.56 -24.82 -18.28
C GLU A 257 -25.27 -25.17 -19.75
N GLY A 258 -24.06 -25.67 -20.01
CA GLY A 258 -23.60 -26.03 -21.35
C GLY A 258 -23.01 -24.87 -22.16
N MET A 259 -22.97 -23.65 -21.62
CA MET A 259 -22.25 -22.53 -22.24
C MET A 259 -20.77 -22.57 -21.85
N ASP A 260 -19.90 -22.51 -22.85
CA ASP A 260 -18.46 -22.35 -22.62
C ASP A 260 -18.12 -20.91 -22.23
N TRP A 261 -16.97 -20.74 -21.57
CA TRP A 261 -16.43 -19.44 -21.26
C TRP A 261 -16.20 -18.62 -22.56
N PRO A 262 -16.66 -17.35 -22.65
CA PRO A 262 -16.54 -16.54 -23.86
C PRO A 262 -15.12 -16.39 -24.37
N ARG A 263 -14.93 -16.44 -25.68
CA ARG A 263 -13.62 -16.29 -26.32
C ARG A 263 -13.62 -15.23 -27.41
N ASP A 264 -12.47 -14.63 -27.63
CA ASP A 264 -12.22 -13.72 -28.75
C ASP A 264 -12.02 -14.50 -30.07
N ALA A 265 -11.81 -13.77 -31.17
CA ALA A 265 -11.55 -14.36 -32.48
C ALA A 265 -10.22 -15.14 -32.56
N SER A 266 -9.27 -14.85 -31.67
CA SER A 266 -7.96 -15.51 -31.56
C SER A 266 -8.05 -16.82 -30.77
N GLY A 267 -9.11 -17.04 -29.99
CA GLY A 267 -9.33 -18.21 -29.13
C GLY A 267 -8.99 -17.98 -27.64
N PHE A 268 -8.55 -16.78 -27.26
CA PHE A 268 -8.32 -16.40 -25.87
C PHE A 268 -9.64 -16.26 -25.11
N HIS A 269 -9.65 -16.63 -23.84
CA HIS A 269 -10.79 -16.45 -22.96
C HIS A 269 -10.93 -14.97 -22.62
N LEU A 270 -12.13 -14.42 -22.74
CA LEU A 270 -12.37 -13.05 -22.30
C LEU A 270 -12.25 -12.98 -20.77
N ASN A 271 -11.64 -11.92 -20.27
CA ASN A 271 -11.50 -11.65 -18.85
C ASN A 271 -12.87 -11.34 -18.25
N PHE A 272 -13.26 -12.11 -17.22
CA PHE A 272 -14.50 -11.85 -16.48
C PHE A 272 -14.28 -10.69 -15.50
N LEU A 273 -15.15 -9.68 -15.58
CA LEU A 273 -15.03 -8.49 -14.75
C LEU A 273 -16.02 -8.53 -13.59
N ALA A 274 -17.31 -8.71 -13.88
CA ALA A 274 -18.36 -8.69 -12.88
C ALA A 274 -19.61 -9.42 -13.38
N GLN A 275 -20.50 -9.75 -12.44
CA GLN A 275 -21.87 -10.14 -12.74
C GLN A 275 -22.84 -9.43 -11.78
N ILE A 276 -24.04 -9.11 -12.26
CA ILE A 276 -25.07 -8.40 -11.49
C ILE A 276 -26.42 -9.10 -11.67
N GLU A 277 -27.04 -9.50 -10.56
CA GLU A 277 -28.41 -10.00 -10.55
C GLU A 277 -29.38 -8.81 -10.54
N LEU A 278 -30.16 -8.66 -11.61
CA LEU A 278 -31.03 -7.50 -11.78
C LEU A 278 -32.10 -7.40 -10.68
N ALA A 279 -32.52 -8.52 -10.08
CA ALA A 279 -33.47 -8.51 -8.97
C ALA A 279 -32.93 -7.84 -7.69
N GLU A 280 -31.61 -7.70 -7.54
CA GLU A 280 -30.97 -7.03 -6.40
C GLU A 280 -30.94 -5.50 -6.54
N LEU A 281 -31.25 -4.95 -7.73
CA LEU A 281 -31.26 -3.50 -7.94
C LEU A 281 -32.38 -2.83 -7.14
N PRO A 282 -32.09 -1.82 -6.29
CA PRO A 282 -33.08 -1.24 -5.38
C PRO A 282 -34.12 -0.37 -6.09
N GLU A 283 -33.70 0.45 -7.04
CA GLU A 283 -34.54 1.31 -7.89
C GLU A 283 -33.82 1.55 -9.20
N ARG A 284 -34.56 1.54 -10.30
CA ARG A 284 -33.98 1.48 -11.64
C ARG A 284 -34.15 2.81 -12.34
N ALA A 285 -33.02 3.45 -12.65
CA ALA A 285 -32.98 4.65 -13.50
C ALA A 285 -33.35 4.33 -14.96
N GLU A 286 -33.17 3.08 -15.38
CA GLU A 286 -33.32 2.62 -16.76
C GLU A 286 -34.24 1.40 -16.85
N ILE A 287 -34.85 1.19 -18.02
CA ILE A 287 -35.78 0.09 -18.27
C ILE A 287 -34.99 -1.17 -18.66
N LEU A 288 -35.05 -2.19 -17.80
CA LEU A 288 -34.36 -3.48 -17.94
C LEU A 288 -35.28 -4.64 -17.48
N PRO A 289 -34.98 -5.90 -17.85
CA PRO A 289 -35.69 -7.08 -17.32
C PRO A 289 -35.70 -7.12 -15.79
N GLN A 290 -36.84 -7.50 -15.18
CA GLN A 290 -37.03 -7.46 -13.72
C GLN A 290 -36.10 -8.39 -12.93
N ALA A 291 -35.57 -9.43 -13.55
CA ALA A 291 -34.61 -10.34 -12.94
C ALA A 291 -33.72 -10.95 -14.05
N GLY A 292 -32.69 -11.67 -13.63
CA GLY A 292 -31.71 -12.32 -14.50
C GLY A 292 -30.32 -11.75 -14.29
N LEU A 293 -29.33 -12.52 -14.71
CA LEU A 293 -27.92 -12.24 -14.44
C LEU A 293 -27.27 -11.58 -15.65
N LEU A 294 -26.70 -10.39 -15.45
CA LEU A 294 -25.75 -9.79 -16.38
C LEU A 294 -24.35 -10.25 -16.04
N ALA A 295 -23.54 -10.65 -17.02
CA ALA A 295 -22.12 -10.95 -16.86
C ALA A 295 -21.29 -10.13 -17.86
N PHE A 296 -20.24 -9.48 -17.37
CA PHE A 296 -19.43 -8.50 -18.09
C PHE A 296 -18.03 -9.04 -18.34
N PHE A 297 -17.57 -8.93 -19.59
CA PHE A 297 -16.27 -9.44 -20.02
C PHE A 297 -15.53 -8.43 -20.89
N THR A 298 -14.20 -8.42 -20.79
CA THR A 298 -13.29 -7.68 -21.68
C THR A 298 -12.34 -8.63 -22.40
N GLY A 299 -11.97 -8.29 -23.62
CA GLY A 299 -10.90 -8.93 -24.37
C GLY A 299 -9.61 -8.11 -24.37
N SER A 300 -8.72 -8.43 -25.32
CA SER A 300 -7.41 -7.80 -25.45
C SER A 300 -7.50 -6.33 -25.81
N ASP A 301 -6.62 -5.51 -25.21
CA ASP A 301 -6.47 -4.08 -25.46
C ASP A 301 -7.78 -3.27 -25.37
N TYR A 302 -8.75 -3.75 -24.59
CA TYR A 302 -10.07 -3.14 -24.45
C TYR A 302 -10.84 -2.95 -25.77
N SER A 303 -10.47 -3.73 -26.79
CA SER A 303 -11.02 -3.63 -28.15
C SER A 303 -12.13 -4.65 -28.44
N ASP A 304 -12.21 -5.70 -27.62
CA ASP A 304 -13.29 -6.69 -27.62
C ASP A 304 -13.95 -6.72 -26.23
N TRP A 305 -15.24 -6.99 -26.19
CA TRP A 305 -16.04 -7.03 -24.97
C TRP A 305 -17.33 -7.81 -25.16
N ARG A 306 -17.88 -8.34 -24.07
CA ARG A 306 -19.17 -9.01 -24.07
C ARG A 306 -19.97 -8.65 -22.84
N VAL A 307 -21.28 -8.50 -23.03
CA VAL A 307 -22.25 -8.54 -21.94
C VAL A 307 -23.22 -9.66 -22.23
N LEU A 308 -23.30 -10.63 -21.31
CA LEU A 308 -24.22 -11.75 -21.41
C LEU A 308 -25.39 -11.50 -20.46
N PHE A 309 -26.61 -11.67 -20.95
CA PHE A 309 -27.80 -11.70 -20.12
C PHE A 309 -28.36 -13.11 -20.05
N THR A 310 -28.44 -13.63 -18.83
CA THR A 310 -29.07 -14.92 -18.54
C THR A 310 -30.46 -14.69 -17.94
N PRO A 311 -31.54 -15.08 -18.62
CA PRO A 311 -32.90 -14.91 -18.10
C PRO A 311 -33.10 -15.64 -16.76
N PRO A 312 -33.97 -15.11 -15.88
CA PRO A 312 -34.24 -15.72 -14.58
C PRO A 312 -34.82 -17.13 -14.74
N GLY A 313 -34.40 -18.05 -13.87
CA GLY A 313 -34.80 -19.46 -13.91
C GLY A 313 -34.00 -20.33 -14.89
N THR A 314 -33.06 -19.77 -15.64
CA THR A 314 -32.08 -20.56 -16.40
C THR A 314 -31.10 -21.23 -15.43
N ALA A 315 -30.80 -22.52 -15.65
CA ALA A 315 -29.81 -23.23 -14.85
C ALA A 315 -28.42 -22.62 -15.09
N LEU A 316 -27.74 -22.25 -14.01
CA LEU A 316 -26.41 -21.65 -14.01
C LEU A 316 -25.37 -22.64 -13.46
N VAL A 317 -24.16 -22.58 -14.01
CA VAL A 317 -22.99 -23.32 -13.57
C VAL A 317 -21.88 -22.32 -13.26
N ALA A 318 -21.24 -22.46 -12.11
CA ALA A 318 -20.07 -21.65 -11.76
C ALA A 318 -18.85 -22.14 -12.54
N HIS A 319 -18.19 -21.24 -13.27
CA HIS A 319 -16.92 -21.50 -13.93
C HIS A 319 -15.79 -20.94 -13.07
N ALA A 320 -15.08 -21.81 -12.38
CA ALA A 320 -13.97 -21.39 -11.52
C ALA A 320 -12.81 -20.84 -12.36
N LEU A 321 -12.27 -19.70 -11.94
CA LEU A 321 -11.00 -19.18 -12.43
C LEU A 321 -9.86 -20.09 -11.89
N PRO A 322 -8.96 -20.61 -12.75
CA PRO A 322 -7.81 -21.39 -12.29
C PRO A 322 -6.87 -20.56 -11.42
N ASP A 323 -6.31 -21.18 -10.36
CA ASP A 323 -5.36 -20.50 -9.47
C ASP A 323 -4.08 -20.05 -10.20
N ASP A 324 -3.70 -20.73 -11.28
CA ASP A 324 -2.55 -20.42 -12.14
C ASP A 324 -2.91 -19.61 -13.39
N ALA A 325 -4.11 -18.99 -13.43
CA ALA A 325 -4.60 -18.27 -14.61
C ALA A 325 -3.66 -17.12 -15.06
N ILE A 326 -3.10 -16.37 -14.11
CA ILE A 326 -2.20 -15.24 -14.39
C ILE A 326 -0.89 -15.78 -15.00
N ASP A 327 -0.18 -16.64 -14.28
CA ASP A 327 1.10 -17.22 -14.72
C ASP A 327 0.97 -17.95 -16.07
N THR A 328 -0.14 -18.65 -16.26
CA THR A 328 -0.43 -19.37 -17.51
C THR A 328 -0.70 -18.41 -18.66
N THR A 329 -1.43 -17.33 -18.41
CA THR A 329 -1.71 -16.31 -19.43
C THR A 329 -0.45 -15.56 -19.81
N GLU A 330 0.34 -15.10 -18.84
CA GLU A 330 1.62 -14.43 -19.09
C GLU A 330 2.56 -15.30 -19.95
N SER A 331 2.66 -16.59 -19.62
CA SER A 331 3.49 -17.53 -20.37
C SER A 331 2.97 -17.74 -21.81
N ALA A 332 1.65 -17.85 -21.97
CA ALA A 332 1.01 -18.09 -23.25
C ALA A 332 1.03 -16.87 -24.18
N LEU A 333 0.92 -15.65 -23.64
CA LEU A 333 1.01 -14.41 -24.43
C LEU A 333 2.40 -14.25 -25.08
N ARG A 334 3.46 -14.78 -24.46
CA ARG A 334 4.81 -14.86 -25.08
C ARG A 334 4.89 -15.82 -26.27
N MET A 335 3.89 -16.69 -26.45
CA MET A 335 3.78 -17.63 -27.57
C MET A 335 2.87 -17.11 -28.69
N ALA A 336 2.33 -15.90 -28.54
CA ALA A 336 1.47 -15.26 -29.52
C ALA A 336 2.08 -13.92 -30.00
N GLU A 337 1.72 -13.52 -31.22
CA GLU A 337 2.04 -12.20 -31.78
C GLU A 337 0.85 -11.63 -32.54
N TRP A 338 0.75 -10.30 -32.59
CA TRP A 338 -0.32 -9.61 -33.32
C TRP A 338 -0.05 -9.61 -34.82
N ASP A 339 -0.92 -10.27 -35.59
CA ASP A 339 -0.92 -10.24 -37.05
C ASP A 339 -1.84 -9.09 -37.52
N ARG A 340 -1.24 -8.05 -38.11
CA ARG A 340 -1.95 -6.86 -38.59
C ARG A 340 -2.81 -7.12 -39.83
N ASP A 341 -2.47 -8.11 -40.64
CA ASP A 341 -3.23 -8.41 -41.86
C ASP A 341 -4.48 -9.22 -41.53
N GLN A 342 -4.42 -10.04 -40.47
CA GLN A 342 -5.53 -10.85 -39.98
C GLN A 342 -6.32 -10.18 -38.84
N ASP A 343 -5.81 -9.07 -38.30
CA ASP A 343 -6.41 -8.31 -37.19
C ASP A 343 -6.66 -9.18 -35.95
N ARG A 344 -5.67 -10.01 -35.60
CA ARG A 344 -5.76 -10.97 -34.49
C ARG A 344 -4.40 -11.47 -34.01
N PHE A 345 -4.40 -12.17 -32.88
CA PHE A 345 -3.22 -12.90 -32.44
C PHE A 345 -3.06 -14.24 -33.16
N VAL A 346 -1.80 -14.56 -33.48
CA VAL A 346 -1.39 -15.84 -34.07
C VAL A 346 -0.23 -16.44 -33.28
N ALA A 347 -0.06 -17.76 -33.33
CA ALA A 347 1.03 -18.44 -32.66
C ALA A 347 2.39 -18.11 -33.32
N ASN A 348 3.40 -17.75 -32.54
CA ASN A 348 4.74 -17.39 -33.02
C ASN A 348 5.72 -18.59 -33.09
N GLY A 349 5.25 -19.80 -32.73
CA GLY A 349 6.03 -21.04 -32.78
C GLY A 349 7.00 -21.27 -31.61
N VAL A 350 7.04 -20.36 -30.62
CA VAL A 350 7.82 -20.54 -29.39
C VAL A 350 7.06 -21.43 -28.40
N SER A 351 7.78 -22.23 -27.62
CA SER A 351 7.22 -22.97 -26.49
C SER A 351 7.79 -22.41 -25.19
N VAL A 352 6.93 -22.12 -24.21
CA VAL A 352 7.27 -21.48 -22.93
C VAL A 352 6.68 -22.31 -21.79
N ASP A 353 7.45 -22.60 -20.75
CA ASP A 353 6.98 -23.23 -19.50
C ASP A 353 6.09 -24.48 -19.68
N GLY A 354 6.50 -25.37 -20.60
CA GLY A 354 5.80 -26.62 -20.91
C GLY A 354 4.46 -26.44 -21.65
N LEU A 355 4.13 -25.21 -22.08
CA LEU A 355 2.97 -24.92 -22.90
C LEU A 355 3.24 -25.25 -24.37
N SER A 356 2.16 -25.68 -25.01
CA SER A 356 2.03 -25.88 -26.45
C SER A 356 0.77 -25.19 -26.93
N VAL A 357 0.77 -24.74 -28.19
CA VAL A 357 -0.36 -24.07 -28.83
C VAL A 357 -0.72 -24.82 -30.10
N ASP A 358 -1.99 -25.17 -30.23
CA ASP A 358 -2.59 -25.70 -31.45
C ASP A 358 -3.48 -24.62 -32.08
N THR A 359 -3.43 -24.49 -33.40
CA THR A 359 -4.26 -23.53 -34.14
C THR A 359 -5.24 -24.29 -35.04
N ASP A 360 -6.54 -24.03 -34.90
CA ASP A 360 -7.56 -24.68 -35.70
C ASP A 360 -7.66 -24.11 -37.14
N ALA A 361 -8.54 -24.69 -37.97
CA ALA A 361 -8.72 -24.26 -39.36
C ALA A 361 -9.25 -22.82 -39.50
N GLN A 362 -9.88 -22.28 -38.46
CA GLN A 362 -10.33 -20.89 -38.40
C GLN A 362 -9.24 -19.98 -37.83
N GLY A 363 -8.11 -20.55 -37.39
CA GLY A 363 -6.98 -19.84 -36.79
C GLY A 363 -7.13 -19.52 -35.31
N ARG A 364 -8.06 -20.17 -34.60
CA ARG A 364 -8.16 -20.03 -33.14
C ARG A 364 -7.10 -20.87 -32.45
N MET A 365 -6.42 -20.26 -31.50
CA MET A 365 -5.41 -20.87 -30.66
C MET A 365 -6.05 -21.61 -29.49
N THR A 366 -5.53 -22.79 -29.19
CA THR A 366 -5.84 -23.57 -28.00
C THR A 366 -4.54 -23.97 -27.33
N PHE A 367 -4.42 -23.64 -26.05
CA PHE A 367 -3.21 -23.88 -25.28
C PHE A 367 -3.33 -25.15 -24.44
N LYS A 368 -2.22 -25.89 -24.33
CA LYS A 368 -2.11 -27.09 -23.51
C LYS A 368 -0.83 -27.08 -22.70
N ARG A 369 -0.91 -27.43 -21.42
CA ARG A 369 0.24 -27.76 -20.56
C ARG A 369 0.25 -29.25 -20.32
N ASP A 370 1.36 -29.92 -20.64
CA ASP A 370 1.51 -31.37 -20.53
C ASP A 370 0.36 -32.17 -21.19
N GLY A 371 -0.11 -31.69 -22.34
CA GLY A 371 -1.17 -32.31 -23.14
C GLY A 371 -2.60 -32.07 -22.63
N ARG A 372 -2.80 -31.31 -21.54
CA ARG A 372 -4.13 -30.92 -21.03
C ARG A 372 -4.45 -29.50 -21.42
N ALA A 373 -5.69 -29.25 -21.85
CA ALA A 373 -6.15 -27.91 -22.17
C ALA A 373 -6.11 -27.01 -20.93
N VAL A 374 -5.62 -25.78 -21.10
CA VAL A 374 -5.57 -24.76 -20.06
C VAL A 374 -6.32 -23.52 -20.50
N MET A 375 -6.76 -22.71 -19.53
CA MET A 375 -7.37 -21.42 -19.81
C MET A 375 -6.27 -20.39 -19.98
N VAL A 376 -6.31 -19.68 -21.12
CA VAL A 376 -5.47 -18.53 -21.40
C VAL A 376 -6.39 -17.37 -21.70
N PHE A 377 -6.21 -16.27 -20.98
CA PHE A 377 -7.05 -15.10 -21.05
C PHE A 377 -6.51 -14.08 -22.04
N ALA A 378 -7.38 -13.14 -22.44
CA ALA A 378 -7.06 -12.11 -23.41
C ALA A 378 -6.09 -11.05 -22.86
N SER A 379 -5.96 -10.97 -21.54
CA SER A 379 -5.00 -10.14 -20.80
C SER A 379 -4.67 -10.78 -19.45
N GLU A 380 -3.43 -10.66 -19.00
CA GLU A 380 -3.00 -11.03 -17.66
C GLU A 380 -3.38 -9.99 -16.59
N TYR A 381 -3.67 -8.74 -17.01
CA TYR A 381 -3.89 -7.61 -16.10
C TYR A 381 -5.32 -7.58 -15.54
N GLU A 382 -6.33 -7.92 -16.35
CA GLU A 382 -7.74 -7.96 -15.93
C GLU A 382 -8.14 -9.32 -15.37
N ILE A 383 -7.25 -10.01 -14.66
CA ILE A 383 -7.55 -11.26 -13.96
C ILE A 383 -7.62 -10.99 -12.46
N SER A 384 -8.83 -11.11 -11.89
CA SER A 384 -9.02 -11.01 -10.44
C SER A 384 -9.15 -12.40 -9.81
N GLN A 385 -8.17 -12.80 -9.00
CA GLN A 385 -8.24 -14.04 -8.20
C GLN A 385 -9.19 -13.94 -6.99
N SER A 386 -9.75 -12.75 -6.76
CA SER A 386 -10.48 -12.40 -5.55
C SER A 386 -11.90 -11.97 -5.91
N ALA A 387 -12.84 -12.92 -5.89
CA ALA A 387 -14.25 -12.61 -6.09
C ALA A 387 -14.81 -11.88 -4.88
N GLN A 388 -15.34 -10.67 -5.08
CA GLN A 388 -15.98 -9.87 -4.03
C GLN A 388 -17.48 -9.75 -4.30
N GLY A 389 -18.29 -10.07 -3.29
CA GLY A 389 -19.72 -9.77 -3.29
C GLY A 389 -19.94 -8.27 -3.32
N LEU A 390 -21.00 -7.85 -4.01
CA LEU A 390 -21.35 -6.44 -4.16
C LEU A 390 -22.57 -6.11 -3.30
N ARG A 391 -22.47 -5.00 -2.56
CA ARG A 391 -23.62 -4.33 -1.95
C ARG A 391 -24.11 -3.26 -2.90
N LEU A 392 -25.40 -3.33 -3.26
CA LEU A 392 -26.05 -2.40 -4.18
C LEU A 392 -26.89 -1.40 -3.38
N GLU A 393 -26.56 -0.11 -3.52
CA GLU A 393 -27.22 0.96 -2.77
C GLU A 393 -27.74 2.06 -3.71
N ARG A 394 -28.88 2.66 -3.34
CA ARG A 394 -29.39 3.84 -4.08
C ARG A 394 -28.41 4.99 -3.93
N SER A 395 -28.14 5.66 -5.04
CA SER A 395 -27.23 6.78 -5.08
C SER A 395 -27.67 7.85 -6.08
N LEU A 396 -26.98 8.98 -6.08
CA LEU A 396 -27.16 10.08 -7.03
C LEU A 396 -25.81 10.40 -7.69
N SER A 397 -25.91 10.85 -8.93
CA SER A 397 -24.80 11.46 -9.65
C SER A 397 -25.21 12.84 -10.13
N ALA A 398 -24.26 13.74 -10.25
CA ALA A 398 -24.47 15.09 -10.77
C ALA A 398 -23.55 15.32 -11.96
N PRO A 399 -24.00 16.08 -12.98
CA PRO A 399 -23.15 16.45 -14.09
C PRO A 399 -22.10 17.48 -13.65
N PHE A 400 -20.93 17.45 -14.30
CA PHE A 400 -19.87 18.45 -14.07
C PHE A 400 -20.19 19.80 -14.73
N ASP A 401 -20.95 19.79 -15.83
CA ASP A 401 -21.40 20.97 -16.54
C ASP A 401 -22.89 20.87 -16.89
N LEU A 402 -23.56 22.03 -17.05
CA LEU A 402 -24.93 22.07 -17.57
C LEU A 402 -24.95 22.05 -19.11
N SER A 403 -23.82 22.42 -19.74
CA SER A 403 -23.64 22.50 -21.19
C SER A 403 -23.70 21.12 -21.84
N GLY A 404 -24.87 20.75 -22.34
CA GLY A 404 -25.11 19.45 -22.97
C GLY A 404 -26.35 18.73 -22.44
N SER A 405 -26.99 19.25 -21.40
CA SER A 405 -28.21 18.68 -20.82
C SER A 405 -29.44 18.73 -21.75
N ASN A 406 -29.35 19.39 -22.91
CA ASN A 406 -30.46 19.63 -23.86
C ASN A 406 -31.74 20.21 -23.16
N ARG A 407 -31.58 20.80 -21.97
CA ARG A 407 -32.64 21.40 -21.14
C ARG A 407 -32.42 22.91 -21.01
N PRO A 408 -32.85 23.70 -22.02
CA PRO A 408 -32.57 25.14 -22.09
C PRO A 408 -33.18 26.00 -20.97
N THR A 409 -34.02 25.42 -20.10
CA THR A 409 -34.66 26.15 -18.99
C THR A 409 -33.83 26.18 -17.70
N ILE A 410 -32.79 25.35 -17.57
CA ILE A 410 -31.98 25.27 -16.33
C ILE A 410 -30.77 26.22 -16.38
N ASP A 411 -30.18 26.41 -17.56
CA ASP A 411 -28.97 27.24 -17.76
C ASP A 411 -29.16 28.73 -17.42
N ALA A 412 -30.34 29.29 -17.67
CA ALA A 412 -30.56 30.74 -17.52
C ALA A 412 -30.87 31.18 -16.07
N ASP A 413 -31.38 30.27 -15.24
CA ASP A 413 -31.82 30.57 -13.86
C ASP A 413 -30.76 30.22 -12.80
N ALA A 414 -29.70 29.50 -13.18
CA ALA A 414 -28.79 28.88 -12.21
C ALA A 414 -27.75 29.83 -11.62
N GLU A 415 -27.26 30.83 -12.37
CA GLU A 415 -25.98 31.53 -12.07
C GLU A 415 -24.89 30.54 -11.58
N LEU A 416 -24.86 29.33 -12.16
CA LEU A 416 -23.97 28.21 -11.85
C LEU A 416 -23.44 27.68 -13.18
N ASP A 417 -22.46 28.39 -13.74
CA ASP A 417 -21.84 27.99 -15.01
C ASP A 417 -20.95 26.73 -14.83
N ASP A 418 -20.57 26.41 -13.59
CA ASP A 418 -19.77 25.24 -13.22
C ASP A 418 -20.42 24.51 -12.04
N LEU A 419 -20.68 23.20 -12.24
CA LEU A 419 -21.26 22.33 -11.22
C LEU A 419 -20.24 21.36 -10.63
N SER A 420 -18.95 21.51 -10.93
CA SER A 420 -17.90 20.59 -10.50
C SER A 420 -17.86 20.41 -8.98
N ASP A 421 -17.96 21.49 -8.21
CA ASP A 421 -17.98 21.42 -6.75
C ASP A 421 -19.22 20.69 -6.23
N PHE A 422 -20.37 20.88 -6.87
CA PHE A 422 -21.60 20.16 -6.53
C PHE A 422 -21.52 18.68 -6.92
N ALA A 423 -20.95 18.36 -8.08
CA ALA A 423 -20.71 16.98 -8.51
C ALA A 423 -19.74 16.25 -7.55
N LEU A 424 -18.68 16.92 -7.11
CA LEU A 424 -17.75 16.40 -6.10
C LEU A 424 -18.42 16.23 -4.74
N ALA A 425 -19.24 17.19 -4.30
CA ALA A 425 -20.01 17.09 -3.06
C ALA A 425 -21.00 15.92 -3.11
N ILE A 426 -21.69 15.72 -4.23
CA ILE A 426 -22.57 14.56 -4.44
C ILE A 426 -21.74 13.27 -4.44
N ALA A 427 -20.59 13.20 -5.11
CA ALA A 427 -19.74 12.02 -5.10
C ALA A 427 -19.25 11.68 -3.66
N GLU A 428 -18.83 12.67 -2.89
CA GLU A 428 -18.35 12.49 -1.51
C GLU A 428 -19.48 12.04 -0.56
N ARG A 429 -20.64 12.72 -0.59
CA ARG A 429 -21.81 12.31 0.22
C ARG A 429 -22.38 10.97 -0.25
N PHE A 430 -22.21 10.71 -1.54
CA PHE A 430 -22.35 9.52 -2.38
C PHE A 430 -21.56 8.26 -1.96
N GLN A 431 -20.43 8.46 -1.32
CA GLN A 431 -19.45 7.40 -1.11
C GLN A 431 -19.94 6.39 -0.06
N VAL A 432 -19.76 5.10 -0.36
CA VAL A 432 -20.02 3.99 0.57
C VAL A 432 -18.73 3.21 0.79
N GLY A 433 -18.25 3.19 2.03
CA GLY A 433 -16.95 2.62 2.37
C GLY A 433 -15.75 3.43 1.85
N ASP A 434 -14.54 2.91 2.07
CA ASP A 434 -13.29 3.56 1.65
C ASP A 434 -12.73 2.97 0.34
N GLY A 435 -13.41 1.96 -0.22
CA GLY A 435 -13.00 1.26 -1.43
C GLY A 435 -13.41 1.97 -2.73
N PRO A 436 -13.10 1.37 -3.89
CA PRO A 436 -13.53 1.89 -5.19
C PRO A 436 -15.06 2.02 -5.25
N GLN A 437 -15.51 3.06 -5.93
CA GLN A 437 -16.94 3.32 -6.13
C GLN A 437 -17.35 2.88 -7.52
N HIS A 438 -17.67 1.59 -7.67
CA HIS A 438 -18.30 1.08 -8.89
C HIS A 438 -19.75 1.56 -8.95
N GLN A 439 -20.35 1.58 -10.14
CA GLN A 439 -21.71 2.06 -10.31
C GLN A 439 -22.44 1.37 -11.45
N MET A 440 -23.77 1.27 -11.33
CA MET A 440 -24.68 1.11 -12.47
C MET A 440 -25.52 2.36 -12.65
N PHE A 441 -25.69 2.77 -13.91
CA PHE A 441 -26.41 3.98 -14.30
C PHE A 441 -25.79 5.27 -13.76
N GLY A 442 -26.40 6.40 -14.12
CA GLY A 442 -25.91 7.72 -13.78
C GLY A 442 -24.61 8.09 -14.48
N ILE A 443 -23.97 9.13 -13.96
CA ILE A 443 -22.85 9.84 -14.61
C ILE A 443 -21.73 10.21 -13.62
N CYS A 444 -21.63 9.54 -12.46
CA CYS A 444 -20.66 9.93 -11.44
C CYS A 444 -19.22 9.75 -11.93
N GLY A 445 -18.43 10.82 -11.85
CA GLY A 445 -17.04 10.85 -12.30
C GLY A 445 -16.86 10.87 -13.82
N ILE A 446 -17.94 10.87 -14.60
CA ILE A 446 -17.90 10.84 -16.06
C ILE A 446 -17.87 12.26 -16.60
N ARG A 447 -16.87 12.57 -17.42
CA ARG A 447 -16.77 13.89 -18.08
C ARG A 447 -17.17 13.77 -19.54
N GLY A 448 -17.96 14.73 -20.03
CA GLY A 448 -18.32 14.78 -21.46
C GLY A 448 -19.20 13.62 -21.93
N LEU A 449 -20.27 13.29 -21.19
CA LEU A 449 -21.21 12.21 -21.54
C LEU A 449 -21.65 12.26 -23.01
N SER A 450 -21.95 13.43 -23.55
CA SER A 450 -22.40 13.59 -24.93
C SER A 450 -21.35 13.11 -25.95
N ALA A 451 -20.06 13.33 -25.67
CA ALA A 451 -18.97 12.85 -26.53
C ALA A 451 -18.87 11.31 -26.46
N ILE A 452 -19.00 10.74 -25.27
CA ILE A 452 -19.01 9.30 -25.05
C ILE A 452 -20.20 8.64 -25.76
N GLN A 453 -21.40 9.22 -25.64
CA GLN A 453 -22.60 8.77 -26.37
C GLN A 453 -22.41 8.83 -27.88
N GLN A 454 -21.72 9.86 -28.38
CA GLN A 454 -21.40 9.96 -29.79
C GLN A 454 -20.42 8.86 -30.25
N LEU A 455 -19.40 8.53 -29.46
CA LEU A 455 -18.49 7.42 -29.75
C LEU A 455 -19.25 6.08 -29.82
N ALA A 456 -20.20 5.84 -28.92
CA ALA A 456 -21.05 4.65 -28.94
C ALA A 456 -21.92 4.58 -30.20
N ALA A 457 -22.53 5.69 -30.61
CA ALA A 457 -23.32 5.80 -31.84
C ALA A 457 -22.48 5.61 -33.11
N GLU A 458 -21.26 6.13 -33.14
CA GLU A 458 -20.30 5.93 -34.24
C GLU A 458 -19.83 4.48 -34.32
N HIS A 459 -19.59 3.83 -33.17
CA HIS A 459 -19.33 2.39 -33.12
C HIS A 459 -20.52 1.60 -33.69
N ALA A 460 -21.74 1.88 -33.23
CA ALA A 460 -22.96 1.25 -33.72
C ALA A 460 -23.11 1.40 -35.25
N SER A 461 -22.81 2.59 -35.78
CA SER A 461 -22.83 2.86 -37.22
C SER A 461 -21.81 1.99 -37.97
N ARG A 462 -20.58 1.86 -37.45
CA ARG A 462 -19.53 1.00 -38.05
C ARG A 462 -19.91 -0.48 -38.05
N GLN A 463 -20.64 -0.94 -37.03
CA GLN A 463 -21.16 -2.30 -36.93
C GLN A 463 -22.43 -2.53 -37.77
N GLY A 464 -22.97 -1.49 -38.43
CA GLY A 464 -24.19 -1.57 -39.22
C GLY A 464 -25.48 -1.58 -38.39
N TRP A 465 -25.43 -1.22 -37.11
CA TRP A 465 -26.58 -1.15 -36.20
C TRP A 465 -27.34 0.18 -36.36
N SER A 466 -27.85 0.42 -37.57
CA SER A 466 -28.49 1.70 -37.93
C SER A 466 -29.67 2.10 -37.04
N ASP A 467 -30.30 1.12 -36.37
CA ASP A 467 -31.47 1.33 -35.54
C ASP A 467 -31.18 1.77 -34.09
N ILE A 468 -29.89 1.87 -33.73
CA ILE A 468 -29.36 2.35 -32.44
C ILE A 468 -28.15 3.30 -32.64
N ALA A 469 -28.01 3.87 -33.84
CA ALA A 469 -26.92 4.75 -34.24
C ALA A 469 -27.13 6.23 -33.80
N THR A 470 -28.09 6.50 -32.91
CA THR A 470 -28.36 7.83 -32.36
C THR A 470 -27.75 7.96 -30.96
N PRO A 471 -27.02 9.05 -30.63
CA PRO A 471 -26.32 9.19 -29.35
C PRO A 471 -27.21 9.17 -28.10
N ASP A 472 -28.33 9.90 -28.11
CA ASP A 472 -29.10 10.27 -26.91
C ASP A 472 -29.65 9.08 -26.09
N ASP A 473 -29.84 7.93 -26.74
CA ASP A 473 -30.39 6.71 -26.15
C ASP A 473 -29.33 5.74 -25.61
N TRP A 474 -28.04 6.07 -25.74
CA TRP A 474 -26.95 5.37 -25.07
C TRP A 474 -26.82 5.85 -23.62
N PHE A 475 -26.66 4.93 -22.69
CA PHE A 475 -26.48 5.22 -21.28
C PHE A 475 -25.40 4.30 -20.68
N ILE A 476 -24.85 4.71 -19.54
CA ILE A 476 -23.87 3.91 -18.80
C ILE A 476 -24.60 2.76 -18.11
N LEU A 477 -24.34 1.54 -18.57
CA LEU A 477 -24.89 0.34 -17.95
C LEU A 477 -24.16 0.03 -16.65
N ILE A 478 -22.83 -0.01 -16.70
CA ILE A 478 -21.97 -0.21 -15.53
C ILE A 478 -20.63 0.51 -15.74
N LYS A 479 -20.07 1.01 -14.65
CA LYS A 479 -18.68 1.48 -14.54
C LYS A 479 -18.01 0.70 -13.41
N LEU A 480 -16.84 0.14 -13.70
CA LEU A 480 -15.99 -0.59 -12.78
C LEU A 480 -14.70 0.20 -12.57
N ALA A 481 -14.53 0.75 -11.37
CA ALA A 481 -13.30 1.43 -10.98
C ALA A 481 -12.13 0.47 -10.68
N SER A 482 -10.91 0.94 -10.95
CA SER A 482 -9.68 0.30 -10.51
C SER A 482 -9.55 0.28 -8.98
N GLY A 483 -8.77 -0.68 -8.45
CA GLY A 483 -8.48 -0.85 -7.04
C GLY A 483 -9.36 -1.90 -6.36
N GLY A 484 -9.61 -1.70 -5.07
CA GLY A 484 -10.44 -2.59 -4.26
C GLY A 484 -9.78 -3.91 -3.90
N GLN A 485 -10.57 -4.79 -3.28
CA GLN A 485 -10.18 -6.16 -2.95
C GLN A 485 -10.30 -7.09 -4.16
N ALA A 486 -11.07 -6.71 -5.19
CA ALA A 486 -11.03 -7.38 -6.50
C ALA A 486 -9.70 -7.17 -7.22
N GLY A 487 -9.00 -6.07 -6.94
CA GLY A 487 -7.61 -5.85 -7.39
C GLY A 487 -7.47 -5.52 -8.87
N PHE A 488 -8.52 -4.98 -9.51
CA PHE A 488 -8.43 -4.57 -10.90
C PHE A 488 -7.55 -3.32 -11.07
N SER A 489 -6.84 -3.23 -12.18
CA SER A 489 -6.11 -2.02 -12.59
C SER A 489 -6.34 -1.82 -14.08
N PHE A 490 -7.27 -0.93 -14.42
CA PHE A 490 -7.64 -0.63 -15.80
C PHE A 490 -6.80 0.54 -16.31
N SER A 491 -5.90 0.29 -17.26
CA SER A 491 -4.96 1.30 -17.78
C SER A 491 -4.20 2.02 -16.65
N ASP A 492 -4.09 3.35 -16.70
CA ASP A 492 -3.49 4.18 -15.63
C ASP A 492 -4.48 4.42 -14.46
N HIS A 493 -4.94 3.33 -13.84
CA HIS A 493 -5.90 3.34 -12.73
C HIS A 493 -7.24 4.04 -13.04
N GLY A 494 -7.73 3.86 -14.27
CA GLY A 494 -8.99 4.40 -14.75
C GLY A 494 -10.22 3.55 -14.41
N ASP A 495 -11.29 3.82 -15.15
CA ASP A 495 -12.59 3.15 -15.05
C ASP A 495 -12.91 2.37 -16.32
N TYR A 496 -13.34 1.11 -16.17
CA TYR A 496 -13.89 0.33 -17.28
C TYR A 496 -15.39 0.54 -17.38
N ILE A 497 -15.87 1.04 -18.52
CA ILE A 497 -17.26 1.49 -18.69
C ILE A 497 -17.92 0.68 -19.80
N PHE A 498 -19.10 0.14 -19.52
CA PHE A 498 -20.00 -0.42 -20.53
C PHE A 498 -21.21 0.48 -20.70
N MET A 499 -21.55 0.74 -21.95
CA MET A 499 -22.77 1.43 -22.36
C MET A 499 -23.73 0.48 -23.06
N ALA A 500 -25.02 0.70 -22.83
CA ALA A 500 -26.09 0.02 -23.53
C ALA A 500 -27.04 1.03 -24.15
N HIS A 501 -27.75 0.61 -25.18
CA HIS A 501 -28.81 1.41 -25.79
C HIS A 501 -30.17 1.06 -25.14
N ARG A 502 -30.96 2.06 -24.73
CA ARG A 502 -32.24 1.88 -23.99
C ARG A 502 -33.21 0.90 -24.66
N LYS A 503 -33.29 0.97 -26.00
CA LYS A 503 -34.14 0.08 -26.81
C LYS A 503 -33.83 -1.42 -26.63
N ASP A 504 -32.55 -1.77 -26.49
CA ASP A 504 -32.09 -3.16 -26.41
C ASP A 504 -32.10 -3.64 -24.96
N ALA A 505 -31.62 -2.77 -24.07
CA ALA A 505 -31.74 -2.91 -22.62
C ALA A 505 -33.18 -3.26 -22.18
N ALA A 506 -34.19 -2.57 -22.70
CA ALA A 506 -35.60 -2.83 -22.39
C ALA A 506 -36.08 -4.23 -22.80
N LYS A 507 -35.40 -4.88 -23.76
CA LYS A 507 -35.71 -6.25 -24.22
C LYS A 507 -34.84 -7.32 -23.57
N GLY A 508 -33.84 -6.92 -22.78
CA GLY A 508 -32.81 -7.83 -22.28
C GLY A 508 -31.81 -8.26 -23.35
N ASP A 509 -31.64 -7.48 -24.42
CA ASP A 509 -30.62 -7.73 -25.44
C ASP A 509 -29.38 -6.88 -25.13
N PHE A 510 -28.28 -7.56 -24.81
CA PHE A 510 -26.99 -6.93 -24.53
C PHE A 510 -25.89 -7.39 -25.49
N SER A 511 -26.30 -7.95 -26.63
CA SER A 511 -25.37 -8.33 -27.71
C SER A 511 -24.78 -7.11 -28.43
N ARG A 512 -25.41 -5.93 -28.28
CA ARG A 512 -25.03 -4.67 -28.90
C ARG A 512 -24.73 -3.62 -27.83
N VAL A 513 -23.50 -3.66 -27.32
CA VAL A 513 -22.99 -2.76 -26.29
C VAL A 513 -21.72 -2.08 -26.78
N TYR A 514 -21.38 -0.95 -26.17
CA TYR A 514 -20.13 -0.24 -26.41
C TYR A 514 -19.36 -0.18 -25.09
N ALA A 515 -18.07 -0.49 -25.09
CA ALA A 515 -17.25 -0.40 -23.90
C ALA A 515 -15.94 0.34 -24.18
N PHE A 516 -15.38 0.94 -23.14
CA PHE A 516 -14.14 1.71 -23.20
C PHE A 516 -13.54 1.85 -21.80
N VAL A 517 -12.29 2.28 -21.74
CA VAL A 517 -11.63 2.67 -20.50
C VAL A 517 -11.46 4.19 -20.48
N GLU A 518 -11.87 4.84 -19.40
CA GLU A 518 -11.63 6.25 -19.14
C GLU A 518 -10.46 6.35 -18.15
N SER A 519 -9.32 6.89 -18.61
CA SER A 519 -8.18 7.23 -17.75
C SER A 519 -8.38 8.61 -17.14
N GLY A 520 -8.10 8.76 -15.84
CA GLY A 520 -8.26 10.00 -15.08
C GLY A 520 -7.29 11.12 -15.45
#